data_AF-A0A6A8AQ79-F1
#
_entry.id   AF-A0A6A8AQ79-F1
#
_cell.length_a   1.000
_cell.length_b   1.000
_cell.length_c   1.000
_cell.angle_alpha   90.00
_cell.angle_beta   90.00
_cell.angle_gamma   90.00
#
_symmetry.space_group_name_H-M   'P 1'
#
loop_
_entity.id
_entity.type
_entity.pdbx_description
1 polymer ?
#
loop_
_entity_poly.entity_id
_entity_poly.type
_entity_poly.pdbx_seq_one_letter_code
_entity_poly.pdbx_strand_id
1 'polypeptide(L)'
;MGESLETAKSTLERVMETLRGSSNASENELRDILTRLQAARNTLVQNERKIWLRTKAGKEMLSDYGEASQKLLGVVESGSSLEVAEEALTEVEAQAKRLSDEIRKRSMVVT
;
A
#
# COMPACT_ATOMS: atom_id res chain seq x y z
N MET A 1 -3.80 11.57 13.53
CA MET A 1 -4.02 12.20 12.19
C MET A 1 -2.93 11.81 11.19
N GLY A 2 -1.66 11.84 11.61
CA GLY A 2 -0.55 11.19 10.90
C GLY A 2 -0.45 9.69 11.16
N GLU A 3 -0.96 9.18 12.29
CA GLU A 3 -0.81 7.77 12.68
C GLU A 3 -1.29 6.75 11.64
N SER A 4 -2.48 6.86 11.06
CA SER A 4 -2.92 5.85 10.05
C SER A 4 -2.06 5.85 8.78
N LEU A 5 -1.58 7.02 8.34
CA LEU A 5 -0.73 7.13 7.16
C LEU A 5 0.72 6.70 7.47
N GLU A 6 1.24 7.08 8.63
CA GLU A 6 2.54 6.60 9.12
C GLU A 6 2.52 5.08 9.36
N THR A 7 1.44 4.54 9.92
CA THR A 7 1.23 3.09 10.10
C THR A 7 1.18 2.38 8.77
N ALA A 8 0.45 2.90 7.77
CA ALA A 8 0.43 2.28 6.44
C ALA A 8 1.82 2.30 5.79
N LYS A 9 2.56 3.42 5.90
CA LYS A 9 3.94 3.53 5.38
C LYS A 9 4.89 2.56 6.08
N SER A 10 4.89 2.53 7.42
CA SER A 10 5.77 1.67 8.20
C SER A 10 5.46 0.18 7.99
N THR A 11 4.18 -0.16 7.83
CA THR A 11 3.74 -1.53 7.51
C THR A 11 4.26 -1.95 6.14
N LEU A 12 4.14 -1.10 5.12
CA LEU A 12 4.69 -1.40 3.78
C LEU A 12 6.22 -1.51 3.78
N GLU A 13 6.91 -0.67 4.55
CA GLU A 13 8.37 -0.77 4.72
C GLU A 13 8.77 -2.10 5.33
N ARG A 14 8.06 -2.52 6.36
CA ARG A 14 8.27 -3.80 7.03
C ARG A 14 7.99 -4.98 6.08
N VAL A 15 6.94 -4.91 5.26
CA VAL A 15 6.69 -5.91 4.19
C VAL A 15 7.88 -6.01 3.25
N MET A 16 8.40 -4.88 2.76
CA MET A 16 9.54 -4.86 1.84
C MET A 16 10.81 -5.42 2.50
N GLU A 17 11.04 -5.15 3.78
CA GLU A 17 12.17 -5.70 4.53
C GLU A 17 12.05 -7.22 4.71
N THR A 18 10.88 -7.71 5.11
CA THR A 18 10.63 -9.15 5.27
C THR A 18 10.77 -9.89 3.93
N LEU A 19 10.28 -9.32 2.83
CA LEU A 19 10.45 -9.90 1.49
C LEU A 19 11.93 -9.94 1.07
N ARG A 20 12.71 -8.87 1.33
CA ARG A 20 14.15 -8.86 1.04
C ARG A 20 14.94 -9.89 1.85
N GLY A 21 14.47 -10.23 3.05
CA GLY A 21 15.05 -11.30 3.89
C GLY A 21 14.59 -12.71 3.50
N SER A 22 13.59 -12.86 2.62
CA SER A 22 13.07 -14.15 2.21
C SER A 22 13.89 -14.73 1.06
N SER A 23 14.66 -15.79 1.34
CA SER A 23 15.46 -16.52 0.33
C SER A 23 14.64 -17.49 -0.55
N ASN A 24 13.31 -17.54 -0.38
CA ASN A 24 12.48 -18.61 -0.95
C ASN A 24 11.81 -18.27 -2.30
N ALA A 25 11.92 -17.04 -2.79
CA ALA A 25 11.32 -16.60 -4.06
C ALA A 25 12.40 -16.31 -5.11
N SER A 26 12.07 -16.41 -6.39
CA SER A 26 13.04 -16.06 -7.43
C SER A 26 13.37 -14.57 -7.38
N GLU A 27 14.62 -14.22 -7.66
CA GLU A 27 15.10 -12.83 -7.59
C GLU A 27 14.30 -11.87 -8.48
N ASN A 28 13.77 -12.38 -9.61
CA ASN A 28 12.93 -11.62 -10.53
C ASN A 28 11.52 -11.36 -9.96
N GLU A 29 10.87 -12.37 -9.37
CA GLU A 29 9.55 -12.23 -8.76
C GLU A 29 9.58 -11.31 -7.54
N LEU A 30 10.60 -11.47 -6.69
CA LEU A 30 10.86 -10.59 -5.57
C LEU A 30 11.03 -9.14 -6.01
N ARG A 31 11.78 -8.91 -7.09
CA ARG A 31 12.01 -7.58 -7.63
C ARG A 31 10.73 -6.94 -8.18
N ASP A 32 9.87 -7.72 -8.84
CA ASP A 32 8.57 -7.25 -9.33
C ASP A 32 7.66 -6.82 -8.16
N ILE A 33 7.49 -7.69 -7.17
CA ILE A 33 6.69 -7.44 -5.97
C ILE A 33 7.18 -6.19 -5.23
N LEU A 34 8.50 -6.06 -5.03
CA LEU A 34 9.10 -4.89 -4.39
C LEU A 34 8.85 -3.60 -5.19
N THR A 35 8.89 -3.68 -6.52
CA THR A 35 8.62 -2.52 -7.40
C THR A 35 7.16 -2.07 -7.28
N ARG A 36 6.23 -3.02 -7.28
CA ARG A 36 4.79 -2.79 -7.10
C ARG A 36 4.47 -2.18 -5.72
N LEU A 37 5.05 -2.74 -4.66
CA LEU A 37 4.97 -2.19 -3.30
C LEU A 37 5.53 -0.76 -3.21
N GLN A 38 6.67 -0.52 -3.84
CA GLN A 38 7.28 0.81 -3.88
C GLN A 38 6.35 1.82 -4.57
N ALA A 39 5.71 1.44 -5.68
CA ALA A 39 4.74 2.30 -6.38
C ALA A 39 3.52 2.62 -5.51
N ALA A 40 2.99 1.62 -4.80
CA ALA A 40 1.89 1.78 -3.87
C ALA A 40 2.25 2.73 -2.72
N ARG A 41 3.43 2.55 -2.09
CA ARG A 41 3.97 3.46 -1.08
C ARG A 41 4.15 4.88 -1.60
N ASN A 42 4.70 5.03 -2.80
CA ASN A 42 4.91 6.35 -3.42
C ASN A 42 3.59 7.10 -3.62
N THR A 43 2.50 6.38 -3.93
CA THR A 43 1.16 6.97 -4.04
C THR A 43 0.70 7.57 -2.70
N LEU A 44 0.95 6.92 -1.57
CA LEU A 44 0.65 7.49 -0.25
C LEU A 44 1.50 8.75 0.02
N VAL A 45 2.81 8.67 -0.20
CA VAL A 45 3.76 9.76 0.10
C VAL A 45 3.45 11.01 -0.72
N GLN A 46 3.16 10.86 -2.02
CA GLN A 46 2.83 11.99 -2.89
C GLN A 46 1.54 12.72 -2.46
N ASN A 47 0.67 12.03 -1.71
CA ASN A 47 -0.66 12.53 -1.39
C ASN A 47 -0.85 12.89 0.09
N GLU A 48 0.10 12.58 0.97
CA GLU A 48 0.00 12.81 2.42
C GLU A 48 -0.35 14.25 2.81
N ARG A 49 0.06 15.23 1.99
CA ARG A 49 -0.16 16.67 2.25
C ARG A 49 -1.53 17.16 1.80
N LYS A 50 -2.32 16.34 1.12
CA LYS A 50 -3.63 16.74 0.59
C LYS A 50 -4.65 16.87 1.73
N ILE A 51 -5.24 18.07 1.84
CA ILE A 51 -6.21 18.40 2.90
C ILE A 51 -7.42 17.45 2.91
N TRP A 52 -7.85 16.96 1.75
CA TRP A 52 -9.01 16.06 1.66
C TRP A 52 -8.80 14.71 2.36
N LEU A 53 -7.56 14.24 2.53
CA LEU A 53 -7.25 13.04 3.33
C LEU A 53 -7.64 13.20 4.81
N ARG A 54 -7.82 14.45 5.26
CA ARG A 54 -8.29 14.76 6.62
C ARG A 54 -9.82 14.67 6.77
N THR A 55 -10.56 14.54 5.66
CA THR A 55 -12.01 14.37 5.67
C THR A 55 -12.41 12.95 6.09
N LYS A 56 -13.69 12.73 6.42
CA LYS A 56 -14.20 11.40 6.78
C LYS A 56 -13.90 10.35 5.70
N ALA A 57 -14.23 10.66 4.44
CA ALA A 57 -13.98 9.76 3.32
C ALA A 57 -12.48 9.49 3.10
N GLY A 58 -11.63 10.52 3.25
CA GLY A 58 -10.18 10.36 3.16
C GLY A 58 -9.60 9.47 4.27
N LYS A 59 -10.15 9.58 5.49
CA LYS A 59 -9.77 8.74 6.63
C LYS A 59 -10.20 7.29 6.44
N GLU A 60 -11.42 7.05 5.97
CA GLU A 60 -11.92 5.70 5.67
C GLU A 60 -11.04 5.03 4.61
N MET A 61 -10.70 5.73 3.52
CA MET A 61 -9.80 5.18 2.49
C MET A 61 -8.38 4.88 3.02
N LEU A 62 -7.84 5.73 3.91
CA LEU A 62 -6.55 5.46 4.54
C LEU A 62 -6.61 4.29 5.53
N SER A 63 -7.75 4.09 6.19
CA SER A 63 -7.98 2.93 7.07
C SER A 63 -8.03 1.65 6.24
N ASP A 64 -8.85 1.61 5.18
CA ASP A 64 -8.95 0.47 4.25
C ASP A 64 -7.57 0.11 3.67
N TYR A 65 -6.79 1.14 3.31
CA TYR A 65 -5.42 0.95 2.81
C TYR A 65 -4.51 0.36 3.88
N GLY A 66 -4.57 0.87 5.11
CA GLY A 66 -3.81 0.38 6.25
C GLY A 66 -4.13 -1.07 6.58
N GLU A 67 -5.42 -1.43 6.57
CA GLU A 67 -5.89 -2.81 6.79
C GLU A 67 -5.37 -3.77 5.71
N ALA A 68 -5.46 -3.39 4.43
CA ALA A 68 -4.90 -4.17 3.33
C ALA A 68 -3.37 -4.35 3.49
N SER A 69 -2.67 -3.29 3.90
CA SER A 69 -1.22 -3.34 4.15
C SER A 69 -0.87 -4.26 5.31
N GLN A 70 -1.66 -4.26 6.39
CA GLN A 70 -1.48 -5.16 7.53
C GLN A 70 -1.77 -6.62 7.17
N LYS A 71 -2.80 -6.86 6.35
CA LYS A 71 -3.10 -8.20 5.84
C LYS A 71 -1.94 -8.75 5.01
N LEU A 72 -1.38 -7.93 4.11
CA LEU A 72 -0.19 -8.30 3.36
C LEU A 72 1.01 -8.58 4.26
N LEU A 73 1.25 -7.75 5.28
CA LEU A 73 2.30 -8.00 6.26
C LEU A 73 2.09 -9.34 6.98
N GLY A 74 0.86 -9.62 7.44
CA GLY A 74 0.54 -10.89 8.10
C GLY A 74 0.80 -12.10 7.21
N VAL A 75 0.45 -12.03 5.92
CA VAL A 75 0.69 -13.10 4.94
C VAL A 75 2.18 -13.31 4.69
N VAL A 76 2.95 -12.23 4.59
CA VAL A 76 4.40 -12.30 4.36
C VAL A 76 5.14 -12.78 5.61
N GLU A 77 4.76 -12.31 6.81
CA GLU A 77 5.35 -12.75 8.08
C GLU A 77 4.98 -14.21 8.42
N SER A 78 3.81 -14.70 8.00
CA SER A 78 3.41 -16.10 8.23
C SER A 78 4.14 -17.10 7.32
N GLY A 79 4.98 -16.63 6.40
CA GLY A 79 5.67 -17.49 5.43
C GLY A 79 4.69 -18.20 4.48
N SER A 80 3.53 -17.60 4.23
CA SER A 80 2.55 -18.12 3.27
C SER A 80 3.15 -18.18 1.85
N SER A 81 2.53 -18.95 0.97
CA SER A 81 2.98 -19.06 -0.42
C SER A 81 2.97 -17.69 -1.11
N LEU A 82 3.86 -17.52 -2.11
CA LEU A 82 3.99 -16.31 -2.89
C LEU A 82 2.65 -15.90 -3.54
N GLU A 83 1.85 -16.87 -3.98
CA GLU A 83 0.53 -16.65 -4.58
C GLU A 83 -0.44 -15.93 -3.61
N VAL A 84 -0.44 -16.32 -2.33
CA VAL A 84 -1.27 -15.65 -1.31
C VAL A 84 -0.74 -14.24 -1.02
N ALA A 85 0.58 -14.05 -1.07
CA ALA A 85 1.20 -12.72 -0.94
C ALA A 85 0.85 -11.82 -2.15
N GLU A 86 0.78 -12.36 -3.36
CA GLU A 86 0.37 -11.63 -4.56
C GLU A 86 -1.11 -11.24 -4.54
N GLU A 87 -1.99 -12.11 -4.04
CA GLU A 87 -3.41 -11.79 -3.84
C GLU A 87 -3.57 -10.63 -2.84
N ALA A 88 -2.88 -10.71 -1.70
CA ALA A 88 -2.87 -9.63 -0.72
C ALA A 88 -2.23 -8.33 -1.26
N LEU A 89 -1.20 -8.44 -2.11
CA LEU A 89 -0.60 -7.29 -2.78
C LEU A 89 -1.59 -6.63 -3.74
N THR A 90 -2.36 -7.42 -4.47
CA THR A 90 -3.39 -6.93 -5.40
C THR A 90 -4.45 -6.10 -4.66
N GLU A 91 -4.81 -6.48 -3.42
CA GLU A 91 -5.69 -5.67 -2.58
C GLU A 91 -5.08 -4.31 -2.21
N VAL A 92 -3.79 -4.27 -1.85
CA VAL A 92 -3.06 -3.02 -1.58
C VAL A 92 -3.02 -2.13 -2.83
N GLU A 93 -2.74 -2.71 -4.00
CA GLU A 93 -2.74 -2.00 -5.27
C GLU A 93 -4.11 -1.45 -5.63
N ALA A 94 -5.19 -2.20 -5.37
CA ALA A 94 -6.55 -1.74 -5.57
C ALA A 94 -6.85 -0.50 -4.72
N GLN A 95 -6.40 -0.46 -3.46
CA GLN A 95 -6.55 0.72 -2.61
C GLN A 95 -5.67 1.89 -3.09
N ALA A 96 -4.44 1.63 -3.56
CA ALA A 96 -3.58 2.66 -4.15
C ALA A 96 -4.19 3.28 -5.41
N LYS A 97 -4.80 2.44 -6.26
CA LYS A 97 -5.52 2.89 -7.45
C LYS A 97 -6.76 3.70 -7.08
N ARG A 98 -7.59 3.21 -6.14
CA ARG A 98 -8.77 3.93 -5.63
C ARG A 98 -8.39 5.31 -5.08
N LEU A 99 -7.30 5.39 -4.33
CA LEU A 99 -6.73 6.64 -3.83
C LEU A 99 -6.38 7.56 -4.99
N SER A 100 -5.61 7.07 -5.96
CA SER A 100 -5.21 7.84 -7.16
C SER A 100 -6.38 8.34 -7.98
N ASP A 101 -7.41 7.51 -8.18
CA ASP A 101 -8.62 7.86 -8.94
C ASP A 101 -9.42 8.97 -8.23
N GLU A 102 -9.58 8.87 -6.92
CA GLU A 102 -10.27 9.89 -6.13
C GLU A 102 -9.51 11.23 -6.16
N ILE A 103 -8.18 11.19 -6.14
CA ILE A 103 -7.34 12.37 -6.31
C ILE A 103 -7.49 12.96 -7.71
N ARG A 104 -7.52 12.13 -8.75
CA ARG A 104 -7.68 12.56 -10.14
C ARG A 104 -9.02 13.26 -10.34
N LYS A 105 -10.11 12.67 -9.82
CA LYS A 105 -11.44 13.28 -9.85
C LYS A 105 -11.42 14.66 -9.20
N ARG A 106 -10.79 14.80 -8.03
CA ARG A 106 -10.74 16.06 -7.27
C ARG A 106 -9.77 17.10 -7.86
N SER A 107 -8.72 16.66 -8.55
CA SER A 107 -7.79 17.55 -9.26
C SER A 107 -8.37 18.04 -10.59
N MET A 108 -9.34 17.31 -11.15
CA MET A 108 -10.08 17.69 -12.36
C MET A 108 -11.22 18.69 -12.08
N VAL A 109 -11.56 18.96 -10.81
CA VAL A 109 -12.48 20.05 -10.43
C VAL A 109 -11.74 21.40 -10.46
N VAL A 110 -11.15 21.72 -11.61
CA VAL A 110 -10.67 23.06 -11.99
C VAL A 110 -10.96 23.24 -13.47
N THR A 111 -12.25 23.29 -13.81
CA THR A 111 -12.77 23.86 -15.06
C THR A 111 -14.13 24.46 -14.76
#